data_AF-A0A0J1BL24-F1
#
_entry.id   AF-A0A0J1BL24-F1
#
_cell.length_a   1.000
_cell.length_b   1.000
_cell.length_c   1.000
_cell.angle_alpha   90.00
_cell.angle_beta   90.00
_cell.angle_gamma   90.00
#
_symmetry.space_group_name_H-M   'P 1'
#
loop_
_entity.id
_entity.type
_entity.pdbx_description
1 polymer ?
#
loop_
_entity_poly.entity_id
_entity_poly.type
_entity_poly.pdbx_seq_one_letter_code
_entity_poly.pdbx_strand_id
1 'polypeptide(L)'
;MTMEIERAVVINLDRDSKRLHRFYQALPADWPFPKPMRFSAWDGSRIPAPPWWVAGDAAWGCFRSHQFVIEQAINDQVQSLLVMEDDAFCHPEFSGLFQRFAMELPSDWQWVYLGGQHIQRERGLPIPITEHVYRPFNVHRSHAYALRGATAMQRVVAHLHDRDSWGEKHHIDHRFGEMHATLDAGLYCPDRWLIGQEAGYSNIKRKHVEANFFPDARSFYDLQIDRPVVVVVGMDRKHRLIVAAILHRMGISFGNAPPPGSIDQALDSYCAPGLDTVCNHLVVDPVQHLVADEAFRICHLKMWADRRLKSANPKMPIGATQPKLALMHREIRSAWPQAIFIVVHVENPRPPVGLDAVHHRRAISAMGHLQQEANCHRVNGDDFKRPDQLVHQLAEMIAADFSASDIATAKQFAIELCRQVEAGGQE
;
A
#
# COMPACT_ATOMS: atom_id res chain seq x y z
N MET A 1 -18.03 -5.48 -26.49
CA MET A 1 -17.55 -4.37 -27.35
C MET A 1 -16.06 -4.25 -27.10
N THR A 2 -15.24 -4.17 -28.15
CA THR A 2 -13.78 -4.01 -28.02
C THR A 2 -13.42 -2.56 -27.68
N MET A 3 -12.31 -2.35 -26.97
CA MET A 3 -11.75 -1.01 -26.73
C MET A 3 -11.23 -0.43 -28.05
N GLU A 4 -12.00 0.45 -28.69
CA GLU A 4 -11.63 1.09 -29.96
C GLU A 4 -10.81 2.36 -29.73
N ILE A 5 -9.65 2.45 -30.38
CA ILE A 5 -8.74 3.60 -30.36
C ILE A 5 -8.62 4.16 -31.77
N GLU A 6 -9.04 5.41 -31.94
CA GLU A 6 -8.94 6.12 -33.21
C GLU A 6 -7.50 6.62 -33.47
N ARG A 7 -6.83 7.14 -32.43
CA ARG A 7 -5.47 7.66 -32.53
C ARG A 7 -4.59 7.12 -31.43
N ALA A 8 -3.42 6.61 -31.79
CA ALA A 8 -2.35 6.28 -30.84
C ALA A 8 -1.16 7.22 -31.04
N VAL A 9 -0.59 7.70 -29.95
CA VAL A 9 0.56 8.63 -29.93
C VAL A 9 1.66 8.09 -29.02
N VAL A 10 2.92 8.19 -29.47
CA VAL A 10 4.10 7.98 -28.63
C VAL A 10 4.87 9.29 -28.45
N ILE A 11 5.04 9.72 -27.21
CA ILE A 11 5.79 10.92 -26.82
C ILE A 11 7.27 10.56 -26.72
N ASN A 12 8.11 11.22 -27.50
CA ASN A 12 9.55 10.96 -27.55
C ASN A 12 10.35 12.25 -27.74
N LEU A 13 11.45 12.41 -27.01
CA LEU A 13 12.39 13.50 -27.22
C LEU A 13 13.17 13.32 -28.53
N ASP A 14 13.33 14.39 -29.32
CA ASP A 14 14.08 14.36 -30.60
C ASP A 14 15.51 13.83 -30.48
N ARG A 15 16.18 14.06 -29.34
CA ARG A 15 17.53 13.55 -29.09
C ARG A 15 17.60 12.04 -28.83
N ASP A 16 16.48 11.39 -28.52
CA ASP A 16 16.43 10.01 -28.01
C ASP A 16 15.86 9.02 -29.06
N SER A 17 16.36 9.10 -30.30
CA SER A 17 15.92 8.23 -31.42
C SER A 17 16.08 6.73 -31.14
N LYS A 18 17.08 6.36 -30.33
CA LYS A 18 17.30 4.96 -29.91
C LYS A 18 16.19 4.43 -29.01
N ARG A 19 15.60 5.26 -28.12
CA ARG A 19 14.46 4.84 -27.28
C ARG A 19 13.23 4.61 -28.13
N LEU A 20 12.95 5.53 -29.05
CA LEU A 20 11.85 5.37 -30.01
C LEU A 20 11.97 4.10 -30.85
N HIS A 21 13.18 3.77 -31.32
CA HIS A 21 13.39 2.55 -32.09
C HIS A 21 13.07 1.30 -31.26
N ARG A 22 13.53 1.24 -30.00
CA ARG A 22 13.21 0.13 -29.09
C ARG A 22 11.72 0.03 -28.80
N PHE A 23 11.05 1.16 -28.56
CA PHE A 23 9.60 1.20 -28.38
C PHE A 23 8.88 0.53 -29.55
N TYR A 24 9.20 0.89 -30.80
CA TYR A 24 8.56 0.27 -31.96
C TYR A 24 8.91 -1.20 -32.15
N GLN A 25 10.11 -1.63 -31.74
CA GLN A 25 10.51 -3.04 -31.76
C GLN A 25 9.80 -3.86 -30.67
N ALA A 26 9.41 -3.23 -29.57
CA ALA A 26 8.74 -3.87 -28.43
C ALA A 26 7.22 -4.01 -28.62
N LEU A 27 6.64 -3.43 -29.68
CA LEU A 27 5.22 -3.62 -30.00
C LEU A 27 4.98 -5.05 -30.50
N PRO A 28 3.94 -5.74 -30.01
CA PRO A 28 3.59 -7.07 -30.49
C PRO A 28 3.15 -7.02 -31.96
N ALA A 29 3.35 -8.12 -32.68
CA ALA A 29 3.00 -8.21 -34.11
C ALA A 29 1.49 -8.04 -34.36
N ASP A 30 0.67 -8.46 -33.39
CA ASP A 30 -0.80 -8.36 -33.37
C ASP A 30 -1.28 -7.18 -32.51
N TRP A 31 -0.51 -6.09 -32.49
CA TRP A 31 -0.90 -4.85 -31.82
C TRP A 31 -2.33 -4.42 -32.21
N PRO A 32 -3.26 -4.29 -31.24
CA PRO A 32 -4.69 -4.16 -31.52
C PRO A 32 -5.13 -2.72 -31.83
N PHE A 33 -4.21 -1.76 -31.75
CA PHE A 33 -4.50 -0.33 -31.95
C PHE A 33 -3.82 0.18 -33.21
N PRO A 34 -4.13 1.40 -33.67
CA PRO A 34 -3.35 2.07 -34.71
C PRO A 34 -1.86 2.11 -34.34
N LYS A 35 -1.00 2.08 -35.37
CA LYS A 35 0.43 2.27 -35.17
C LYS A 35 0.67 3.62 -34.49
N PRO A 36 1.39 3.67 -33.34
CA PRO A 36 1.56 4.92 -32.61
C PRO A 36 2.29 5.98 -33.44
N MET A 37 1.68 7.15 -33.59
CA MET A 37 2.25 8.31 -34.23
C MET A 37 3.25 8.97 -33.29
N ARG A 38 4.46 9.25 -33.77
CA ARG A 38 5.45 9.95 -32.96
C ARG A 38 5.03 11.41 -32.75
N PHE A 39 5.01 11.84 -31.50
CA PHE A 39 4.96 13.24 -31.09
C PHE A 39 6.35 13.68 -30.60
N SER A 40 6.85 14.80 -31.11
CA SER A 40 8.10 15.40 -30.63
C SER A 40 7.85 16.03 -29.26
N ALA A 41 8.40 15.38 -28.22
CA ALA A 41 8.21 15.81 -26.85
C ALA A 41 8.84 17.19 -26.60
N TRP A 42 8.16 18.00 -25.80
CA TRP A 42 8.70 19.26 -25.31
C TRP A 42 9.91 18.97 -24.41
N ASP A 43 11.08 19.41 -24.85
CA ASP A 43 12.31 19.29 -24.08
C ASP A 43 12.40 20.40 -23.04
N GLY A 44 12.09 20.07 -21.79
CA GLY A 44 12.11 21.03 -20.70
C GLY A 44 13.44 21.76 -20.50
N SER A 45 14.57 21.18 -20.94
CA SER A 45 15.87 21.87 -20.88
C SER A 45 16.00 23.02 -21.89
N ARG A 46 15.12 23.08 -22.90
CA ARG A 46 15.10 24.10 -23.96
C ARG A 46 13.97 25.11 -23.79
N ILE A 47 12.93 24.76 -23.05
CA ILE A 47 11.74 25.60 -22.86
C ILE A 47 11.69 26.01 -21.39
N PRO A 48 11.85 27.30 -21.06
CA PRO A 48 11.85 27.75 -19.68
C PRO A 48 10.50 27.39 -19.04
N ALA A 49 10.58 26.77 -17.87
CA ALA A 49 9.41 26.60 -17.02
C ALA A 49 9.03 27.98 -16.43
N PRO A 50 7.73 28.26 -16.26
CA PRO A 50 7.31 29.50 -15.65
C PRO A 50 7.75 29.56 -14.17
N PRO A 51 7.91 30.76 -13.56
CA PRO A 51 8.51 30.90 -12.23
C PRO A 51 7.81 30.11 -11.10
N TRP A 52 6.54 29.79 -11.27
CA TRP A 52 5.74 29.02 -10.31
C TRP A 52 5.96 27.50 -10.42
N TRP A 53 6.60 27.01 -11.49
CA TRP A 53 6.87 25.60 -11.68
C TRP A 53 8.16 25.20 -10.95
N VAL A 54 8.02 24.42 -9.87
CA VAL A 54 9.14 24.00 -9.02
C VAL A 54 9.44 22.49 -9.08
N ALA A 55 8.74 21.74 -9.94
CA ALA A 55 8.96 20.29 -10.13
C ALA A 55 10.16 19.98 -11.06
N GLY A 56 10.81 21.02 -11.60
CA GLY A 56 11.98 20.92 -12.47
C GLY A 56 11.67 20.79 -13.97
N ASP A 57 12.67 21.10 -14.78
CA ASP A 57 12.54 21.25 -16.24
C ASP A 57 12.04 19.98 -16.93
N ALA A 58 12.60 18.82 -16.60
CA ALA A 58 12.18 17.56 -17.21
C ALA A 58 10.69 17.25 -16.96
N ALA A 59 10.20 17.56 -15.76
CA ALA A 59 8.78 17.40 -15.42
C ALA A 59 7.90 18.41 -16.18
N TRP A 60 8.41 19.63 -16.43
CA TRP A 60 7.72 20.63 -17.25
C TRP A 60 7.55 20.17 -18.69
N GLY A 61 8.61 19.63 -19.29
CA GLY A 61 8.56 19.08 -20.64
C GLY A 61 7.57 17.92 -20.78
N CYS A 62 7.57 17.00 -19.80
CA CYS A 62 6.60 15.90 -19.72
C CYS A 62 5.16 16.44 -19.64
N PHE A 63 4.87 17.35 -18.70
CA PHE A 63 3.55 17.97 -18.55
C PHE A 63 3.07 18.62 -19.85
N ARG A 64 3.89 19.46 -20.47
CA ARG A 64 3.54 20.15 -21.72
C ARG A 64 3.30 19.18 -22.88
N SER A 65 4.05 18.10 -22.95
CA SER A 65 3.88 17.09 -24.00
C SER A 65 2.54 16.38 -23.88
N HIS A 66 2.18 15.91 -22.69
CA HIS A 66 0.89 15.25 -22.45
C HIS A 66 -0.28 16.21 -22.68
N GLN A 67 -0.20 17.43 -22.13
CA GLN A 67 -1.22 18.44 -22.32
C GLN A 67 -1.47 18.72 -23.81
N PHE A 68 -0.41 18.98 -24.58
CA PHE A 68 -0.53 19.32 -25.99
C PHE A 68 -1.11 18.17 -26.82
N VAL A 69 -0.70 16.93 -26.55
CA VAL A 69 -1.24 15.75 -27.26
C VAL A 69 -2.75 15.61 -27.06
N ILE A 70 -3.25 15.89 -25.85
CA ILE A 70 -4.70 15.85 -25.57
C ILE A 70 -5.42 17.03 -26.23
N GLU A 71 -4.88 18.26 -26.13
CA GLU A 71 -5.43 19.45 -26.78
C GLU A 71 -5.52 19.28 -28.31
N GLN A 72 -4.48 18.73 -28.92
CA GLN A 72 -4.46 18.45 -30.36
C GLN A 72 -5.53 17.41 -30.75
N ALA A 73 -5.71 16.35 -29.95
CA ALA A 73 -6.76 15.36 -30.20
C ALA A 73 -8.16 15.98 -30.13
N ILE A 74 -8.40 16.92 -29.20
CA ILE A 74 -9.67 17.66 -29.11
C ILE A 74 -9.87 18.51 -30.37
N ASN A 75 -8.86 19.27 -30.80
CA ASN A 75 -8.95 20.13 -31.98
C ASN A 75 -9.18 19.33 -33.27
N ASP A 76 -8.59 18.15 -33.36
CA ASP A 76 -8.74 17.24 -34.49
C ASP A 76 -10.02 16.39 -34.40
N GLN A 77 -10.85 16.60 -33.38
CA GLN A 77 -12.11 15.87 -33.15
C GLN A 77 -11.95 14.35 -33.00
N VAL A 78 -10.80 13.90 -32.51
CA VAL A 78 -10.52 12.49 -32.20
C VAL A 78 -11.49 12.01 -31.12
N GLN A 79 -12.09 10.83 -31.31
CA GLN A 79 -13.04 10.26 -30.36
C GLN A 79 -12.39 9.37 -29.32
N SER A 80 -11.25 8.74 -29.63
CA SER A 80 -10.48 7.97 -28.65
C SER A 80 -8.97 8.04 -28.91
N LEU A 81 -8.23 8.34 -27.85
CA LEU A 81 -6.81 8.64 -27.87
C LEU A 81 -6.07 7.68 -26.94
N LEU A 82 -5.05 6.97 -27.45
CA LEU A 82 -4.04 6.27 -26.66
C LEU A 82 -2.77 7.11 -26.63
N VAL A 83 -2.27 7.41 -25.44
CA VAL A 83 -1.01 8.13 -25.22
C VAL A 83 -0.01 7.19 -24.54
N MET A 84 1.19 7.11 -25.10
CA MET A 84 2.31 6.36 -24.53
C MET A 84 3.58 7.22 -24.47
N GLU A 85 4.45 6.91 -23.52
CA GLU A 85 5.83 7.40 -23.51
C GLU A 85 6.75 6.39 -24.23
N ASP A 86 7.94 6.84 -24.63
CA ASP A 86 8.92 6.03 -25.38
C ASP A 86 9.72 5.01 -24.54
N ASP A 87 9.45 4.91 -23.23
CA ASP A 87 9.81 3.78 -22.38
C ASP A 87 8.65 2.84 -22.07
N ALA A 88 7.50 2.95 -22.75
CA ALA A 88 6.48 1.92 -22.66
C ALA A 88 6.96 0.61 -23.32
N PHE A 89 6.77 -0.53 -22.66
CA PHE A 89 6.96 -1.85 -23.25
C PHE A 89 5.79 -2.79 -22.92
N CYS A 90 5.47 -3.71 -23.82
CA CYS A 90 4.32 -4.60 -23.65
C CYS A 90 4.64 -5.80 -22.76
N HIS A 91 3.65 -6.28 -22.02
CA HIS A 91 3.71 -7.56 -21.33
C HIS A 91 3.97 -8.70 -22.34
N PRO A 92 4.76 -9.73 -22.01
CA PRO A 92 5.02 -10.85 -22.93
C PRO A 92 3.74 -11.54 -23.44
N GLU A 93 2.70 -11.57 -22.60
CA GLU A 93 1.36 -12.11 -22.91
C GLU A 93 0.33 -11.02 -23.25
N PHE A 94 0.78 -9.87 -23.77
CA PHE A 94 -0.05 -8.69 -23.98
C PHE A 94 -1.38 -9.00 -24.65
N SER A 95 -1.36 -9.69 -25.80
CA SER A 95 -2.57 -9.89 -26.62
C SER A 95 -3.64 -10.68 -25.90
N GLY A 96 -3.25 -11.74 -25.19
CA GLY A 96 -4.19 -12.56 -24.41
C GLY A 96 -4.75 -11.80 -23.21
N LEU A 97 -3.92 -11.04 -22.50
CA LEU A 97 -4.36 -10.22 -21.36
C LEU A 97 -5.27 -9.07 -21.82
N PHE A 98 -4.89 -8.37 -22.89
CA PHE A 98 -5.68 -7.28 -23.47
C PHE A 98 -7.03 -7.77 -23.95
N GLN A 99 -7.10 -8.93 -24.64
CA GLN A 99 -8.37 -9.48 -25.10
C GLN A 99 -9.33 -9.72 -23.93
N ARG A 100 -8.87 -10.32 -22.83
CA ARG A 100 -9.68 -10.54 -21.63
C ARG A 100 -10.15 -9.24 -21.00
N PHE A 101 -9.24 -8.30 -20.80
CA PHE A 101 -9.56 -6.97 -20.29
C PHE A 101 -10.59 -6.24 -21.18
N ALA A 102 -10.37 -6.20 -22.50
CA ALA A 102 -11.22 -5.48 -23.44
C ALA A 102 -12.62 -6.10 -23.58
N MET A 103 -12.77 -7.42 -23.39
CA MET A 103 -14.08 -8.07 -23.38
C MET A 103 -14.93 -7.67 -22.17
N GLU A 104 -14.29 -7.43 -21.03
CA GLU A 104 -14.95 -7.09 -19.78
C GLU A 104 -15.03 -5.58 -19.51
N LEU A 105 -14.28 -4.76 -20.25
CA LEU A 105 -14.22 -3.32 -20.07
C LEU A 105 -15.62 -2.70 -20.20
N PRO A 106 -16.11 -2.01 -19.15
CA PRO A 106 -17.42 -1.36 -19.20
C PRO A 106 -17.55 -0.38 -20.35
N SER A 107 -18.71 -0.38 -21.00
CA SER A 107 -18.96 0.43 -22.19
C SER A 107 -18.98 1.94 -21.93
N ASP A 108 -18.94 2.38 -20.66
CA ASP A 108 -18.91 3.77 -20.22
C ASP A 108 -17.49 4.32 -19.98
N TRP A 109 -16.44 3.54 -20.24
CA TRP A 109 -15.04 3.97 -20.04
C TRP A 109 -14.72 5.33 -20.67
N GLN A 110 -14.10 6.20 -19.89
CA GLN A 110 -13.65 7.53 -20.31
C GLN A 110 -12.13 7.62 -20.23
N TRP A 111 -11.53 6.89 -19.28
CA TRP A 111 -10.12 6.86 -19.01
C TRP A 111 -9.69 5.44 -18.65
N VAL A 112 -8.73 4.90 -19.40
CA VAL A 112 -8.11 3.61 -19.12
C VAL A 112 -6.62 3.78 -18.88
N TYR A 113 -6.09 3.20 -17.81
CA TYR A 113 -4.64 3.00 -17.65
C TYR A 113 -4.28 1.59 -18.13
N LEU A 114 -3.46 1.48 -19.18
CA LEU A 114 -2.91 0.18 -19.62
C LEU A 114 -1.60 -0.16 -18.90
N GLY A 115 -0.91 0.88 -18.44
CA GLY A 115 0.26 0.82 -17.59
C GLY A 115 0.27 1.97 -16.60
N GLY A 116 0.77 1.74 -15.40
CA GLY A 116 0.87 2.77 -14.38
C GLY A 116 1.44 2.25 -13.07
N GLN A 117 1.28 3.05 -12.02
CA GLN A 117 1.62 2.68 -10.66
C GLN A 117 0.49 3.13 -9.73
N HIS A 118 -0.11 2.19 -8.98
CA HIS A 118 -1.07 2.54 -7.93
C HIS A 118 -0.36 3.28 -6.79
N ILE A 119 -0.82 4.50 -6.48
CA ILE A 119 -0.33 5.38 -5.40
C ILE A 119 -1.48 5.63 -4.41
N GLN A 120 -1.17 6.20 -3.25
CA GLN A 120 -2.14 6.49 -2.17
C GLN A 120 -2.95 5.26 -1.75
N ARG A 121 -2.30 4.10 -1.70
CA ARG A 121 -2.95 2.81 -1.38
C ARG A 121 -3.56 2.84 0.02
N GLU A 122 -2.99 3.64 0.91
CA GLU A 122 -3.50 3.98 2.24
C GLU A 122 -4.75 4.85 2.27
N ARG A 123 -5.27 5.29 1.11
CA ARG A 123 -6.54 6.02 1.01
C ARG A 123 -7.59 5.22 0.24
N GLY A 124 -7.14 4.37 -0.69
CA GLY A 124 -8.02 3.50 -1.45
C GLY A 124 -7.22 2.48 -2.26
N LEU A 125 -7.77 1.27 -2.36
CA LEU A 125 -7.27 0.22 -3.24
C LEU A 125 -8.03 0.27 -4.58
N PRO A 126 -7.46 -0.28 -5.66
CA PRO A 126 -8.22 -0.53 -6.88
C PRO A 126 -9.40 -1.45 -6.58
N ILE A 127 -10.60 -1.06 -6.98
CA ILE A 127 -11.84 -1.80 -6.69
C ILE A 127 -12.10 -2.76 -7.86
N PRO A 128 -12.28 -4.08 -7.62
CA PRO A 128 -12.65 -5.01 -8.68
C PRO A 128 -14.03 -4.65 -9.25
N ILE A 129 -14.12 -4.56 -10.58
CA ILE A 129 -15.38 -4.38 -11.31
C ILE A 129 -15.79 -5.72 -11.94
N THR A 130 -14.82 -6.41 -12.53
CA THR A 130 -14.92 -7.78 -13.05
C THR A 130 -13.65 -8.55 -12.70
N GLU A 131 -13.44 -9.74 -13.27
CA GLU A 131 -12.20 -10.49 -13.06
C GLU A 131 -10.97 -9.75 -13.60
N HIS A 132 -11.09 -9.13 -14.78
CA HIS A 132 -9.99 -8.49 -15.48
C HIS A 132 -10.04 -6.95 -15.47
N VAL A 133 -11.09 -6.34 -14.92
CA VAL A 133 -11.26 -4.88 -14.88
C VAL A 133 -11.38 -4.38 -13.45
N TYR A 134 -10.57 -3.37 -13.13
CA TYR A 134 -10.54 -2.70 -11.84
C TYR A 134 -10.74 -1.20 -12.04
N ARG A 135 -11.40 -0.56 -11.08
CA ARG A 135 -11.43 0.90 -10.96
C ARG A 135 -10.32 1.33 -10.01
N PRO A 136 -9.25 1.99 -10.50
CA PRO A 136 -8.18 2.44 -9.62
C PRO A 136 -8.65 3.60 -8.73
N PHE A 137 -8.08 3.70 -7.53
CA PHE A 137 -8.24 4.88 -6.67
C PHE A 137 -7.37 6.05 -7.13
N ASN A 138 -6.08 5.78 -7.38
CA ASN A 138 -5.11 6.76 -7.83
C ASN A 138 -3.97 6.06 -8.59
N VAL A 139 -3.66 6.52 -9.81
CA VAL A 139 -2.59 5.99 -10.67
C VAL A 139 -1.63 7.11 -11.07
N HIS A 140 -0.34 6.89 -10.83
CA HIS A 140 0.74 7.71 -11.38
C HIS A 140 1.48 6.95 -12.48
N ARG A 141 2.47 7.62 -13.11
CA ARG A 141 3.21 7.16 -14.29
C ARG A 141 2.32 7.15 -15.52
N SER A 142 2.31 8.26 -16.23
CA SER A 142 1.56 8.47 -17.47
C SER A 142 2.14 7.74 -18.70
N HIS A 143 2.91 6.66 -18.51
CA HIS A 143 3.61 5.97 -19.61
C HIS A 143 2.67 5.25 -20.58
N ALA A 144 1.45 4.88 -20.17
CA ALA A 144 0.43 4.35 -21.07
C ALA A 144 -1.01 4.49 -20.54
N TYR A 145 -1.78 5.40 -21.15
CA TYR A 145 -3.20 5.58 -20.84
C TYR A 145 -4.00 5.96 -22.09
N ALA A 146 -5.31 5.70 -22.04
CA ALA A 146 -6.25 6.06 -23.09
C ALA A 146 -7.38 6.94 -22.55
N LEU A 147 -7.89 7.84 -23.40
CA LEU A 147 -9.04 8.70 -23.15
C LEU A 147 -10.09 8.49 -24.26
N ARG A 148 -11.38 8.53 -23.91
CA ARG A 148 -12.48 8.44 -24.88
C ARG A 148 -13.54 9.51 -24.67
N GLY A 149 -13.94 10.11 -25.79
CA GLY A 149 -14.95 11.14 -25.90
C GLY A 149 -14.36 12.53 -25.70
N ALA A 150 -14.81 13.49 -26.52
CA ALA A 150 -14.40 14.88 -26.44
C ALA A 150 -14.61 15.47 -25.03
N THR A 151 -15.75 15.17 -24.39
CA THR A 151 -16.05 15.63 -23.03
C THR A 151 -15.02 15.17 -22.00
N ALA A 152 -14.56 13.91 -22.07
CA ALA A 152 -13.56 13.40 -21.12
C ALA A 152 -12.21 14.10 -21.33
N MET A 153 -11.76 14.23 -22.58
CA MET A 153 -10.52 14.93 -22.90
C MET A 153 -10.56 16.41 -22.51
N GLN A 154 -11.68 17.09 -22.76
CA GLN A 154 -11.89 18.49 -22.35
C GLN A 154 -11.86 18.65 -20.83
N ARG A 155 -12.48 17.73 -20.06
CA ARG A 155 -12.40 17.74 -18.60
C ARG A 155 -10.96 17.57 -18.12
N VAL A 156 -10.18 16.68 -18.74
CA VAL A 156 -8.75 16.51 -18.41
C VAL A 156 -7.99 17.79 -18.69
N VAL A 157 -8.11 18.37 -19.88
CA VAL A 157 -7.41 19.62 -20.25
C VAL A 157 -7.81 20.79 -19.34
N ALA A 158 -9.11 20.94 -19.03
CA ALA A 158 -9.58 21.95 -18.09
C ALA A 158 -8.94 21.78 -16.71
N HIS A 159 -8.84 20.55 -16.20
CA HIS A 159 -8.16 20.26 -14.95
C HIS A 159 -6.64 20.56 -14.98
N LEU A 160 -6.00 20.34 -16.12
CA LEU A 160 -4.58 20.69 -16.31
C LEU A 160 -4.36 22.21 -16.40
N HIS A 161 -5.34 22.97 -16.91
CA HIS A 161 -5.30 24.43 -16.98
C HIS A 161 -5.65 25.13 -15.67
N ASP A 162 -6.38 24.47 -14.77
CA ASP A 162 -6.74 25.00 -13.46
C ASP A 162 -5.51 25.06 -12.54
N ARG A 163 -4.64 26.04 -12.81
CA ARG A 163 -3.37 26.25 -12.13
C ARG A 163 -3.56 26.63 -10.66
N ASP A 164 -4.60 27.38 -10.34
CA ASP A 164 -4.78 27.93 -8.99
C ASP A 164 -5.05 26.84 -7.95
N SER A 165 -5.47 25.65 -8.40
CA SER A 165 -5.62 24.45 -7.56
C SER A 165 -4.36 23.57 -7.46
N TRP A 166 -3.20 24.02 -7.95
CA TRP A 166 -1.97 23.23 -7.91
C TRP A 166 -1.25 23.37 -6.56
N GLY A 167 -0.92 22.23 -5.97
CA GLY A 167 0.02 22.16 -4.85
C GLY A 167 1.46 22.42 -5.29
N GLU A 168 2.35 22.66 -4.33
CA GLU A 168 3.78 22.80 -4.59
C GLU A 168 4.39 21.51 -5.17
N LYS A 169 5.29 21.64 -6.16
CA LYS A 169 6.00 20.51 -6.80
C LYS A 169 5.07 19.49 -7.50
N HIS A 170 3.86 19.90 -7.88
CA HIS A 170 2.99 19.05 -8.70
C HIS A 170 3.55 18.90 -10.12
N HIS A 171 3.40 17.69 -10.66
CA HIS A 171 3.65 17.35 -12.06
C HIS A 171 2.46 16.60 -12.63
N ILE A 172 2.51 16.21 -13.91
CA ILE A 172 1.36 15.63 -14.63
C ILE A 172 0.71 14.45 -13.90
N ASP A 173 1.49 13.48 -13.42
CA ASP A 173 0.94 12.33 -12.68
C ASP A 173 0.13 12.75 -11.44
N HIS A 174 0.57 13.78 -10.70
CA HIS A 174 -0.13 14.24 -9.51
C HIS A 174 -1.50 14.82 -9.89
N ARG A 175 -1.56 15.59 -10.98
CA ARG A 175 -2.81 16.17 -11.49
C ARG A 175 -3.77 15.10 -11.98
N PHE A 176 -3.26 14.12 -12.72
CA PHE A 176 -4.08 12.97 -13.11
C PHE A 176 -4.63 12.22 -11.89
N GLY A 177 -3.78 11.93 -10.90
CA GLY A 177 -4.19 11.26 -9.66
C GLY A 177 -5.24 12.03 -8.86
N GLU A 178 -5.14 13.36 -8.78
CA GLU A 178 -6.15 14.21 -8.12
C GLU A 178 -7.49 14.16 -8.84
N MET A 179 -7.47 14.18 -10.18
CA MET A 179 -8.68 14.13 -10.98
C MET A 179 -9.41 12.78 -10.83
N HIS A 180 -8.72 11.67 -10.57
CA HIS A 180 -9.34 10.35 -10.38
C HIS A 180 -10.42 10.36 -9.29
N ALA A 181 -10.21 11.09 -8.21
CA ALA A 181 -11.17 11.21 -7.12
C ALA A 181 -12.47 11.93 -7.51
N THR A 182 -12.48 12.62 -8.66
CA THR A 182 -13.66 13.32 -9.20
C THR A 182 -14.47 12.47 -10.20
N LEU A 183 -14.03 11.23 -10.44
CA LEU A 183 -14.65 10.31 -11.39
C LEU A 183 -15.39 9.19 -10.64
N ASP A 184 -16.71 9.31 -10.56
CA ASP A 184 -17.56 8.27 -9.95
C ASP A 184 -17.59 6.99 -10.80
N ALA A 185 -17.39 7.10 -12.11
CA ALA A 185 -17.36 6.01 -13.08
C ALA A 185 -16.45 6.34 -14.28
N GLY A 186 -16.28 5.39 -15.20
CA GLY A 186 -15.53 5.60 -16.43
C GLY A 186 -14.00 5.60 -16.30
N LEU A 187 -13.45 5.37 -15.11
CA LEU A 187 -12.00 5.22 -14.87
C LEU A 187 -11.68 3.75 -14.61
N TYR A 188 -10.86 3.14 -15.47
CA TYR A 188 -10.55 1.71 -15.38
C TYR A 188 -9.06 1.39 -15.60
N CYS A 189 -8.66 0.22 -15.13
CA CYS A 189 -7.35 -0.39 -15.36
C CYS A 189 -7.51 -1.92 -15.41
N PRO A 190 -6.58 -2.64 -16.05
CA PRO A 190 -6.59 -4.10 -16.07
C PRO A 190 -6.20 -4.66 -14.69
N ASP A 191 -6.59 -5.91 -14.41
CA ASP A 191 -6.18 -6.63 -13.21
C ASP A 191 -4.64 -6.76 -13.12
N ARG A 192 -4.01 -6.97 -14.28
CA ARG A 192 -2.56 -6.98 -14.49
C ARG A 192 -2.15 -5.91 -15.48
N TRP A 193 -1.09 -5.15 -15.18
CA TRP A 193 -0.59 -4.14 -16.12
C TRP A 193 -0.21 -4.76 -17.47
N LEU A 194 -0.75 -4.18 -18.54
CA LEU A 194 -0.48 -4.62 -19.90
C LEU A 194 0.80 -3.99 -20.44
N ILE A 195 1.14 -2.79 -19.96
CA ILE A 195 2.28 -2.01 -20.40
C ILE A 195 3.15 -1.62 -19.20
N GLY A 196 4.41 -2.03 -19.22
CA GLY A 196 5.42 -1.71 -18.22
C GLY A 196 6.23 -0.46 -18.60
N GLN A 197 7.14 -0.08 -17.70
CA GLN A 197 8.12 0.99 -17.95
C GLN A 197 9.52 0.40 -18.12
N GLU A 198 10.15 0.62 -19.26
CA GLU A 198 11.42 0.02 -19.65
C GLU A 198 12.61 0.63 -18.90
N ALA A 199 13.69 -0.15 -18.80
CA ALA A 199 14.93 0.31 -18.22
C ALA A 199 15.52 1.49 -19.00
N GLY A 200 16.11 2.45 -18.28
CA GLY A 200 16.73 3.60 -18.93
C GLY A 200 17.11 4.70 -17.97
N TYR A 201 17.77 5.75 -18.49
CA TYR A 201 18.02 6.95 -17.72
C TYR A 201 16.76 7.81 -17.66
N SER A 202 16.23 8.02 -16.46
CA SER A 202 15.09 8.91 -16.26
C SER A 202 15.58 10.35 -16.11
N ASN A 203 15.23 11.23 -17.05
CA ASN A 203 15.57 12.66 -16.97
C ASN A 203 14.88 13.35 -15.77
N ILE A 204 13.70 12.86 -15.37
CA ILE A 204 12.95 13.36 -14.21
C ILE A 204 13.63 12.92 -12.91
N LYS A 205 13.96 11.63 -12.76
CA LYS A 205 14.57 11.11 -11.53
C LYS A 205 16.10 11.29 -11.48
N ARG A 206 16.72 11.71 -12.59
CA ARG A 206 18.18 11.84 -12.78
C ARG A 206 18.96 10.59 -12.38
N LYS A 207 18.43 9.42 -12.71
CA LYS A 207 19.06 8.12 -12.43
C LYS A 207 18.63 7.06 -13.43
N HIS A 208 19.42 5.99 -13.51
CA HIS A 208 18.99 4.76 -14.19
C HIS A 208 17.86 4.08 -13.39
N VAL A 209 16.84 3.64 -14.11
CA VAL A 209 15.75 2.81 -13.62
C VAL A 209 15.78 1.48 -14.33
N GLU A 210 15.40 0.42 -13.63
CA GLU A 210 15.24 -0.92 -14.20
C GLU A 210 13.88 -1.04 -14.89
N ALA A 211 13.78 -1.99 -15.83
CA ALA A 211 12.52 -2.33 -16.46
C ALA A 211 11.61 -2.95 -15.42
N ASN A 212 10.37 -2.48 -15.33
CA ASN A 212 9.48 -2.94 -14.27
C ASN A 212 8.01 -2.91 -14.65
N PHE A 213 7.30 -3.92 -14.18
CA PHE A 213 5.87 -3.83 -13.92
C PHE A 213 5.69 -3.45 -12.44
N PHE A 214 5.04 -2.33 -12.18
CA PHE A 214 4.67 -1.99 -10.81
C PHE A 214 3.66 -3.02 -10.25
N PRO A 215 3.46 -3.11 -8.93
CA PRO A 215 2.38 -3.93 -8.39
C PRO A 215 1.06 -3.59 -9.06
N ASP A 216 0.41 -4.60 -9.64
CA ASP A 216 -0.86 -4.50 -10.34
C ASP A 216 -2.05 -4.51 -9.38
N ALA A 217 -3.24 -4.26 -9.90
CA ALA A 217 -4.46 -4.15 -9.10
C ALA A 217 -4.77 -5.44 -8.35
N ARG A 218 -4.60 -6.59 -9.01
CA ARG A 218 -4.89 -7.91 -8.45
C ARG A 218 -3.92 -8.32 -7.36
N SER A 219 -2.65 -7.92 -7.48
CA SER A 219 -1.57 -8.28 -6.56
C SER A 219 -1.83 -7.87 -5.11
N PHE A 220 -2.66 -6.84 -4.88
CA PHE A 220 -3.06 -6.43 -3.52
C PHE A 220 -4.01 -7.42 -2.84
N TYR A 221 -4.86 -8.10 -3.63
CA TYR A 221 -5.85 -9.05 -3.16
C TYR A 221 -5.27 -10.47 -3.07
N ASP A 222 -4.41 -10.83 -4.02
CA ASP A 222 -3.80 -12.16 -4.12
C ASP A 222 -2.68 -12.37 -3.09
N LEU A 223 -2.23 -11.32 -2.40
CA LEU A 223 -1.18 -11.39 -1.40
C LEU A 223 -1.49 -12.45 -0.33
N GLN A 224 -0.58 -13.40 -0.13
CA GLN A 224 -0.70 -14.46 0.87
C GLN A 224 0.35 -14.28 1.96
N ILE A 225 -0.08 -14.48 3.21
CA ILE A 225 0.80 -14.47 4.38
C ILE A 225 0.94 -15.91 4.84
N ASP A 226 2.06 -16.53 4.46
CA ASP A 226 2.36 -17.95 4.63
C ASP A 226 3.07 -18.28 5.95
N ARG A 227 3.41 -17.25 6.73
CA ARG A 227 4.11 -17.36 8.01
C ARG A 227 3.24 -16.92 9.18
N PRO A 228 3.39 -17.54 10.37
CA PRO A 228 2.68 -17.11 11.56
C PRO A 228 2.95 -15.64 11.91
N VAL A 229 1.88 -14.96 12.34
CA VAL A 229 1.95 -13.62 12.92
C VAL A 229 1.52 -13.71 14.37
N VAL A 230 2.42 -13.37 15.30
CA VAL A 230 2.13 -13.36 16.73
C VAL A 230 1.54 -12.00 17.10
N VAL A 231 0.25 -11.99 17.43
CA VAL A 231 -0.55 -10.79 17.68
C VAL A 231 -0.74 -10.62 19.18
N VAL A 232 -0.07 -9.64 19.77
CA VAL A 232 -0.18 -9.32 21.20
C VAL A 232 -1.16 -8.15 21.38
N VAL A 233 -2.27 -8.40 22.08
CA VAL A 233 -3.31 -7.40 22.36
C VAL A 233 -3.55 -7.27 23.86
N GLY A 234 -3.97 -6.10 24.30
CA GLY A 234 -4.23 -5.82 25.71
C GLY A 234 -4.43 -4.32 25.95
N MET A 235 -5.29 -3.98 26.91
CA MET A 235 -5.54 -2.58 27.26
C MET A 235 -4.43 -1.98 28.11
N ASP A 236 -3.79 -2.79 28.96
CA ASP A 236 -2.65 -2.32 29.72
C ASP A 236 -1.43 -2.21 28.79
N ARG A 237 -1.00 -0.97 28.56
CA ARG A 237 0.10 -0.66 27.65
C ARG A 237 1.42 -1.28 28.13
N LYS A 238 1.76 -1.17 29.41
CA LYS A 238 3.06 -1.60 29.93
C LYS A 238 3.21 -3.11 29.80
N HIS A 239 2.24 -3.87 30.30
CA HIS A 239 2.24 -5.32 30.27
C HIS A 239 2.17 -5.88 28.83
N ARG A 240 1.40 -5.23 27.94
CA ARG A 240 1.40 -5.57 26.51
C ARG A 240 2.79 -5.42 25.89
N LEU A 241 3.46 -4.31 26.16
CA LEU A 241 4.81 -4.05 25.64
C LEU A 241 5.86 -4.96 26.27
N ILE A 242 5.73 -5.37 27.55
CA ILE A 242 6.60 -6.38 28.15
C ILE A 242 6.52 -7.69 27.36
N VAL A 243 5.31 -8.19 27.08
CA VAL A 243 5.15 -9.42 26.30
C VAL A 243 5.78 -9.29 24.92
N ALA A 244 5.51 -8.21 24.19
CA ALA A 244 6.11 -7.96 22.88
C ALA A 244 7.66 -7.89 22.95
N ALA A 245 8.21 -7.25 23.99
CA ALA A 245 9.65 -7.11 24.21
C ALA A 245 10.33 -8.46 24.51
N ILE A 246 9.71 -9.30 25.34
CA ILE A 246 10.17 -10.67 25.63
C ILE A 246 10.21 -11.50 24.35
N LEU A 247 9.11 -11.53 23.59
CA LEU A 247 9.04 -12.26 22.33
C LEU A 247 10.05 -11.75 21.31
N HIS A 248 10.28 -10.44 21.29
CA HIS A 248 11.29 -9.84 20.43
C HIS A 248 12.70 -10.28 20.82
N ARG A 249 13.00 -10.37 22.12
CA ARG A 249 14.26 -10.90 22.64
C ARG A 249 14.45 -12.39 22.31
N MET A 250 13.36 -13.15 22.21
CA MET A 250 13.37 -14.55 21.78
C MET A 250 13.57 -14.74 20.26
N GLY A 251 13.60 -13.66 19.48
CA GLY A 251 13.87 -13.70 18.04
C GLY A 251 12.66 -13.44 17.13
N ILE A 252 11.47 -13.21 17.67
CA ILE A 252 10.30 -12.81 16.86
C ILE A 252 10.41 -11.33 16.50
N SER A 253 10.36 -11.00 15.21
CA SER A 253 10.56 -9.60 14.81
C SER A 253 9.31 -8.74 15.07
N PHE A 254 9.27 -8.04 16.21
CA PHE A 254 8.32 -6.97 16.45
C PHE A 254 8.80 -5.66 15.82
N GLY A 255 10.08 -5.31 15.96
CA GLY A 255 10.67 -4.08 15.40
C GLY A 255 11.95 -4.32 14.63
N ASN A 256 12.57 -3.23 14.17
CA ASN A 256 13.95 -3.25 13.67
C ASN A 256 14.95 -2.82 14.75
N ALA A 257 14.47 -2.12 15.80
CA ALA A 257 15.27 -1.70 16.93
C ALA A 257 15.18 -2.77 18.05
N PRO A 258 16.27 -2.98 18.82
CA PRO A 258 16.23 -3.88 19.96
C PRO A 258 15.19 -3.39 20.99
N PRO A 259 14.64 -4.29 21.83
CA PRO A 259 13.75 -3.90 22.90
C PRO A 259 14.41 -2.85 23.81
N PRO A 260 13.69 -1.82 24.24
CA PRO A 260 14.24 -0.82 25.16
C PRO A 260 14.50 -1.44 26.53
N GLY A 261 15.51 -0.94 27.23
CA GLY A 261 15.82 -1.37 28.61
C GLY A 261 14.78 -0.93 29.66
N SER A 262 13.85 -0.05 29.29
CA SER A 262 12.70 0.36 30.10
C SER A 262 11.46 0.54 29.22
N ILE A 263 10.33 0.01 29.67
CA ILE A 263 9.04 0.10 28.96
C ILE A 263 8.38 1.48 29.12
N ASP A 264 8.67 2.21 30.20
CA ASP A 264 8.03 3.49 30.47
C ASP A 264 8.39 4.56 29.42
N GLN A 265 9.60 4.49 28.88
CA GLN A 265 10.09 5.42 27.86
C GLN A 265 9.96 4.87 26.43
N ALA A 266 9.48 3.63 26.29
CA ALA A 266 9.35 2.99 24.99
C ALA A 266 8.29 3.70 24.15
N LEU A 267 8.53 3.94 22.86
CA LEU A 267 7.51 4.42 21.92
C LEU A 267 6.75 3.24 21.33
N ASP A 268 5.42 3.27 21.22
CA ASP A 268 4.66 2.14 20.64
C ASP A 268 5.19 1.73 19.24
N SER A 269 5.72 2.69 18.48
CA SER A 269 6.32 2.49 17.16
C SER A 269 7.61 1.64 17.14
N TYR A 270 8.27 1.39 18.28
CA TYR A 270 9.40 0.45 18.32
C TYR A 270 8.91 -0.97 18.04
N CYS A 271 7.70 -1.30 18.47
CA CYS A 271 7.01 -2.52 18.10
C CYS A 271 6.14 -2.28 16.86
N ALA A 272 6.23 -3.18 15.89
CA ALA A 272 5.42 -3.20 14.68
C ALA A 272 5.42 -1.87 13.90
N PRO A 273 6.58 -1.39 13.39
CA PRO A 273 6.68 -0.12 12.69
C PRO A 273 5.62 0.05 11.59
N GLY A 274 4.92 1.19 11.61
CA GLY A 274 3.86 1.53 10.66
C GLY A 274 2.51 0.82 10.88
N LEU A 275 2.38 -0.08 11.87
CA LEU A 275 1.12 -0.74 12.18
C LEU A 275 0.08 0.22 12.76
N ASP A 276 0.51 1.21 13.54
CA ASP A 276 -0.38 2.26 14.06
C ASP A 276 -1.05 3.05 12.93
N THR A 277 -0.30 3.40 11.89
CA THR A 277 -0.85 4.06 10.70
C THR A 277 -1.92 3.20 10.03
N VAL A 278 -1.68 1.89 9.92
CA VAL A 278 -2.67 0.95 9.37
C VAL A 278 -3.89 0.88 10.28
N CYS A 279 -3.72 0.66 11.59
CA CYS A 279 -4.84 0.53 12.53
C CYS A 279 -5.67 1.82 12.62
N ASN A 280 -5.04 3.00 12.61
CA ASN A 280 -5.74 4.28 12.60
C ASN A 280 -6.47 4.55 11.28
N HIS A 281 -6.01 3.95 10.19
CA HIS A 281 -6.70 4.02 8.92
C HIS A 281 -7.90 3.06 8.86
N LEU A 282 -7.79 1.87 9.46
CA LEU A 282 -8.84 0.85 9.44
C LEU A 282 -9.90 1.02 10.53
N VAL A 283 -9.61 1.82 11.57
CA VAL A 283 -10.50 2.07 12.71
C VAL A 283 -10.70 3.57 12.89
N VAL A 284 -11.91 4.02 12.57
CA VAL A 284 -12.33 5.43 12.54
C VAL A 284 -12.66 5.92 13.94
N ASP A 285 -11.89 6.90 14.39
CA ASP A 285 -12.14 7.67 15.61
C ASP A 285 -13.24 8.74 15.37
N PRO A 286 -13.94 9.23 16.41
CA PRO A 286 -13.75 8.98 17.83
C PRO A 286 -14.49 7.75 18.36
N VAL A 287 -15.29 7.05 17.56
CA VAL A 287 -16.14 5.97 18.08
C VAL A 287 -15.47 4.59 17.97
N GLN A 288 -14.37 4.49 17.22
CA GLN A 288 -13.67 3.24 16.87
C GLN A 288 -14.54 2.27 16.08
N HIS A 289 -15.13 2.76 14.98
CA HIS A 289 -15.78 1.90 14.00
C HIS A 289 -14.76 1.38 12.98
N LEU A 290 -14.92 0.13 12.57
CA LEU A 290 -14.16 -0.38 11.43
C LEU A 290 -14.60 0.35 10.17
N VAL A 291 -13.65 0.72 9.31
CA VAL A 291 -13.93 1.12 7.91
C VAL A 291 -14.83 0.07 7.30
N ALA A 292 -15.92 0.44 6.62
CA ALA A 292 -16.97 -0.51 6.23
C ALA A 292 -16.48 -1.65 5.30
N ASP A 293 -15.58 -1.35 4.36
CA ASP A 293 -15.08 -2.32 3.39
C ASP A 293 -14.13 -3.34 4.04
N GLU A 294 -14.57 -4.60 4.10
CA GLU A 294 -13.80 -5.71 4.70
C GLU A 294 -12.61 -6.14 3.86
N ALA A 295 -12.76 -6.20 2.54
CA ALA A 295 -11.67 -6.56 1.65
C ALA A 295 -10.53 -5.56 1.75
N PHE A 296 -10.87 -4.27 1.86
CA PHE A 296 -9.92 -3.20 2.11
C PHE A 296 -9.14 -3.41 3.43
N ARG A 297 -9.83 -3.70 4.55
CA ARG A 297 -9.19 -3.98 5.84
C ARG A 297 -8.21 -5.16 5.74
N ILE A 298 -8.65 -6.27 5.14
CA ILE A 298 -7.85 -7.49 4.97
C ILE A 298 -6.59 -7.21 4.13
N CYS A 299 -6.74 -6.52 3.00
CA CYS A 299 -5.61 -6.20 2.12
C CYS A 299 -4.57 -5.33 2.82
N HIS A 300 -5.00 -4.33 3.60
CA HIS A 300 -4.08 -3.47 4.37
C HIS A 300 -3.29 -4.24 5.43
N LEU A 301 -3.92 -5.18 6.12
CA LEU A 301 -3.25 -6.07 7.07
C LEU A 301 -2.24 -6.99 6.37
N LYS A 302 -2.59 -7.57 5.22
CA LYS A 302 -1.68 -8.37 4.38
C LYS A 302 -0.48 -7.53 3.91
N MET A 303 -0.71 -6.34 3.37
CA MET A 303 0.34 -5.43 2.88
C MET A 303 1.30 -4.99 3.98
N TRP A 304 0.81 -4.83 5.21
CA TRP A 304 1.70 -4.57 6.35
C TRP A 304 2.56 -5.79 6.66
N ALA A 305 1.97 -6.97 6.77
CA ALA A 305 2.70 -8.20 7.09
C ALA A 305 3.75 -8.56 6.03
N ASP A 306 3.42 -8.50 4.73
CA ASP A 306 4.36 -8.75 3.62
C ASP A 306 5.61 -7.86 3.72
N ARG A 307 5.43 -6.56 3.97
CA ARG A 307 6.55 -5.63 4.16
C ARG A 307 7.42 -6.02 5.36
N ARG A 308 6.81 -6.49 6.45
CA ARG A 308 7.55 -6.94 7.64
C ARG A 308 8.31 -8.23 7.36
N LEU A 309 7.68 -9.21 6.71
CA LEU A 309 8.28 -10.50 6.37
C LEU A 309 9.56 -10.36 5.54
N LYS A 310 9.60 -9.40 4.61
CA LYS A 310 10.78 -9.09 3.78
C LYS A 310 12.02 -8.66 4.57
N SER A 311 11.85 -8.16 5.79
CA SER A 311 12.94 -7.70 6.67
C SER A 311 13.18 -8.58 7.89
N ALA A 312 12.34 -9.60 8.11
CA ALA A 312 12.40 -10.48 9.27
C ALA A 312 13.18 -11.76 8.98
N ASN A 313 13.66 -12.44 10.02
CA ASN A 313 14.26 -13.77 9.90
C ASN A 313 13.25 -14.74 9.24
N PRO A 314 13.58 -15.39 8.11
CA PRO A 314 12.64 -16.24 7.37
C PRO A 314 12.12 -17.45 8.15
N LYS A 315 12.84 -17.89 9.20
CA LYS A 315 12.48 -19.06 10.01
C LYS A 315 11.60 -18.76 11.21
N MET A 316 11.44 -17.48 11.58
CA MET A 316 10.70 -17.09 12.78
C MET A 316 9.34 -16.49 12.42
N PRO A 317 8.35 -16.50 13.30
CA PRO A 317 7.18 -15.64 13.17
C PRO A 317 7.55 -14.14 13.15
N ILE A 318 6.63 -13.30 12.71
CA ILE A 318 6.69 -11.84 12.94
C ILE A 318 5.71 -11.42 14.04
N GLY A 319 6.01 -10.32 14.71
CA GLY A 319 5.19 -9.80 15.81
C GLY A 319 4.36 -8.59 15.42
N ALA A 320 3.13 -8.52 15.91
CA ALA A 320 2.22 -7.38 15.81
C ALA A 320 1.67 -7.03 17.20
N THR A 321 1.68 -5.76 17.59
CA THR A 321 1.01 -5.30 18.82
C THR A 321 0.36 -3.95 18.59
N GLN A 322 -0.97 -3.90 18.78
CA GLN A 322 -1.73 -2.66 18.78
C GLN A 322 -3.12 -2.98 19.38
N PRO A 323 -3.66 -2.21 20.34
CA PRO A 323 -4.91 -2.56 21.03
C PRO A 323 -6.15 -2.63 20.11
N LYS A 324 -6.24 -1.78 19.08
CA LYS A 324 -7.27 -1.80 18.02
C LYS A 324 -7.25 -3.09 17.18
N LEU A 325 -6.17 -3.89 17.18
CA LEU A 325 -6.17 -5.21 16.50
C LEU A 325 -7.23 -6.14 17.07
N ALA A 326 -7.57 -6.02 18.36
CA ALA A 326 -8.66 -6.81 18.95
C ALA A 326 -10.00 -6.58 18.22
N LEU A 327 -10.25 -5.34 17.79
CA LEU A 327 -11.46 -4.97 17.04
C LEU A 327 -11.49 -5.59 15.64
N MET A 328 -10.33 -5.95 15.08
CA MET A 328 -10.16 -6.47 13.73
C MET A 328 -9.79 -7.97 13.70
N HIS A 329 -10.12 -8.73 14.76
CA HIS A 329 -9.66 -10.11 14.88
C HIS A 329 -10.12 -11.00 13.71
N ARG A 330 -11.34 -10.80 13.20
CA ARG A 330 -11.88 -11.56 12.07
C ARG A 330 -11.09 -11.30 10.79
N GLU A 331 -10.81 -10.04 10.52
CA GLU A 331 -10.02 -9.61 9.37
C GLU A 331 -8.57 -10.06 9.49
N ILE A 332 -8.02 -10.07 10.70
CA ILE A 332 -6.69 -10.63 10.97
C ILE A 332 -6.66 -12.12 10.65
N ARG A 333 -7.69 -12.91 11.00
CA ARG A 333 -7.73 -14.33 10.63
C ARG A 333 -7.77 -14.52 9.11
N SER A 334 -8.51 -13.68 8.39
CA SER A 334 -8.55 -13.71 6.94
C SER A 334 -7.25 -13.23 6.29
N ALA A 335 -6.58 -12.23 6.89
CA ALA A 335 -5.33 -11.67 6.38
C ALA A 335 -4.12 -12.56 6.70
N TRP A 336 -4.09 -13.12 7.91
CA TRP A 336 -3.00 -13.90 8.49
C TRP A 336 -3.59 -15.22 9.03
N PRO A 337 -3.81 -16.23 8.17
CA PRO A 337 -4.48 -17.47 8.55
C PRO A 337 -3.81 -18.23 9.72
N GLN A 338 -2.50 -18.06 9.89
CA GLN A 338 -1.69 -18.64 10.95
C GLN A 338 -1.47 -17.67 12.13
N ALA A 339 -2.35 -16.68 12.32
CA ALA A 339 -2.23 -15.75 13.45
C ALA A 339 -2.34 -16.48 14.79
N ILE A 340 -1.43 -16.15 15.72
CA ILE A 340 -1.43 -16.61 17.10
C ILE A 340 -1.75 -15.40 17.96
N PHE A 341 -2.88 -15.41 18.66
CA PHE A 341 -3.26 -14.30 19.53
C PHE A 341 -2.77 -14.52 20.95
N ILE A 342 -2.19 -13.48 21.55
CA ILE A 342 -1.83 -13.42 22.97
C ILE A 342 -2.56 -12.23 23.58
N VAL A 343 -3.57 -12.53 24.40
CA VAL A 343 -4.39 -11.54 25.09
C VAL A 343 -3.82 -11.29 26.48
N VAL A 344 -3.27 -10.09 26.68
CA VAL A 344 -2.75 -9.61 27.95
C VAL A 344 -3.89 -8.98 28.75
N HIS A 345 -4.22 -9.61 29.87
CA HIS A 345 -5.28 -9.20 30.77
C HIS A 345 -4.71 -8.88 32.15
N VAL A 346 -4.66 -7.59 32.48
CA VAL A 346 -4.29 -7.12 33.81
C VAL A 346 -5.47 -6.32 34.34
N GLU A 347 -5.89 -6.62 35.57
CA GLU A 347 -6.93 -5.84 36.23
C GLU A 347 -6.48 -4.40 36.36
N ASN A 348 -7.24 -3.48 35.76
CA ASN A 348 -6.96 -2.06 35.87
C ASN A 348 -7.68 -1.51 37.12
N PRO A 349 -6.95 -1.06 38.15
CA PRO A 349 -7.56 -0.52 39.37
C PRO A 349 -8.26 0.83 39.13
N ARG A 350 -8.01 1.50 38.00
CA ARG A 350 -8.64 2.77 37.62
C ARG A 350 -9.16 2.69 36.17
N PRO A 351 -10.42 2.26 35.96
CA PRO A 351 -10.97 2.20 34.61
C PRO A 351 -10.98 3.60 33.98
N PRO A 352 -10.70 3.71 32.67
CA PRO A 352 -10.73 4.99 31.98
C PRO A 352 -12.14 5.61 32.01
N VAL A 353 -12.21 6.93 31.94
CA VAL A 353 -13.46 7.72 31.92
C VAL A 353 -13.68 8.36 30.54
N GLY A 354 -14.92 8.78 30.25
CA GLY A 354 -15.25 9.47 29.01
C GLY A 354 -15.14 8.58 27.76
N LEU A 355 -14.57 9.14 26.68
CA LEU A 355 -14.45 8.46 25.40
C LEU A 355 -13.53 7.23 25.48
N ASP A 356 -12.45 7.34 26.26
CA ASP A 356 -11.51 6.24 26.50
C ASP A 356 -12.20 5.05 27.19
N ALA A 357 -13.20 5.30 28.04
CA ALA A 357 -14.03 4.24 28.64
C ALA A 357 -14.81 3.45 27.59
N VAL A 358 -15.33 4.15 26.56
CA VAL A 358 -16.07 3.52 25.46
C VAL A 358 -15.13 2.65 24.64
N HIS A 359 -13.96 3.18 24.25
CA HIS A 359 -12.92 2.43 23.53
C HIS A 359 -12.49 1.19 24.31
N HIS A 360 -12.21 1.37 25.59
CA HIS A 360 -11.80 0.31 26.49
C HIS A 360 -12.86 -0.80 26.60
N ARG A 361 -14.14 -0.45 26.72
CA ARG A 361 -15.23 -1.45 26.73
C ARG A 361 -15.34 -2.22 25.42
N ARG A 362 -15.23 -1.54 24.26
CA ARG A 362 -15.28 -2.20 22.95
C ARG A 362 -14.11 -3.16 22.77
N ALA A 363 -12.90 -2.73 23.10
CA ALA A 363 -11.71 -3.56 23.03
C ALA A 363 -11.78 -4.75 24.00
N ILE A 364 -12.26 -4.56 25.24
CA ILE A 364 -12.50 -5.66 26.19
C ILE A 364 -13.51 -6.66 25.64
N SER A 365 -14.64 -6.18 25.10
CA SER A 365 -15.65 -7.06 24.51
C SER A 365 -15.05 -7.86 23.36
N ALA A 366 -14.29 -7.22 22.47
CA ALA A 366 -13.62 -7.90 21.36
C ALA A 366 -12.57 -8.92 21.83
N MET A 367 -11.79 -8.61 22.87
CA MET A 367 -10.86 -9.56 23.48
C MET A 367 -11.58 -10.73 24.16
N GLY A 368 -12.75 -10.51 24.76
CA GLY A 368 -13.57 -11.58 25.33
C GLY A 368 -14.06 -12.57 24.27
N HIS A 369 -14.41 -12.08 23.08
CA HIS A 369 -14.73 -12.95 21.94
C HIS A 369 -13.50 -13.72 21.45
N LEU A 370 -12.36 -13.03 21.28
CA LEU A 370 -11.09 -13.63 20.87
C LEU A 370 -10.67 -14.79 21.77
N GLN A 371 -10.85 -14.66 23.09
CA GLN A 371 -10.47 -15.69 24.07
C GLN A 371 -11.22 -17.01 23.91
N GLN A 372 -12.34 -17.02 23.20
CA GLN A 372 -13.11 -18.24 22.91
C GLN A 372 -12.61 -18.95 21.64
N GLU A 373 -11.71 -18.34 20.89
CA GLU A 373 -11.19 -18.91 19.64
C GLU A 373 -10.01 -19.86 19.86
N ALA A 374 -9.86 -20.80 18.92
CA ALA A 374 -8.64 -21.58 18.80
C ALA A 374 -7.43 -20.67 18.50
N ASN A 375 -6.23 -21.06 18.96
CA ASN A 375 -4.98 -20.28 18.80
C ASN A 375 -5.04 -18.88 19.42
N CYS A 376 -5.84 -18.71 20.48
CA CYS A 376 -5.81 -17.57 21.37
C CYS A 376 -5.32 -17.99 22.75
N HIS A 377 -4.28 -17.33 23.24
CA HIS A 377 -3.68 -17.57 24.53
C HIS A 377 -3.88 -16.37 25.45
N ARG A 378 -3.85 -16.60 26.75
CA ARG A 378 -4.06 -15.57 27.77
C ARG A 378 -2.84 -15.44 28.66
N VAL A 379 -2.45 -14.21 28.92
CA VAL A 379 -1.44 -13.83 29.92
C VAL A 379 -2.13 -12.93 30.95
N ASN A 380 -2.10 -13.31 32.21
CA ASN A 380 -2.73 -12.60 33.32
C ASN A 380 -1.72 -11.78 34.13
N GLY A 381 -2.23 -10.86 34.96
CA GLY A 381 -1.41 -10.10 35.91
C GLY A 381 -0.49 -10.96 36.78
N ASP A 382 -0.95 -12.13 37.22
CA ASP A 382 -0.15 -13.04 38.07
C ASP A 382 1.03 -13.71 37.34
N ASP A 383 1.01 -13.75 36.00
CA ASP A 383 2.11 -14.32 35.23
C ASP A 383 3.33 -13.38 35.25
N PHE A 384 3.12 -12.07 35.36
CA PHE A 384 4.19 -11.08 35.46
C PHE A 384 4.94 -11.13 36.79
N LYS A 385 4.33 -11.68 37.85
CA LYS A 385 4.97 -11.94 39.15
C LYS A 385 5.96 -13.11 39.08
N ARG A 386 5.93 -13.91 37.99
CA ARG A 386 6.78 -15.09 37.76
C ARG A 386 7.41 -15.00 36.36
N PRO A 387 8.25 -13.97 36.11
CA PRO A 387 8.74 -13.66 34.76
C PRO A 387 9.47 -14.83 34.08
N ASP A 388 10.20 -15.66 34.83
CA ASP A 388 10.86 -16.85 34.27
C ASP A 388 9.86 -17.89 33.72
N GLN A 389 8.73 -18.08 34.40
CA GLN A 389 7.66 -18.98 33.97
C GLN A 389 6.91 -18.40 32.78
N LEU A 390 6.68 -17.08 32.77
CA LEU A 390 6.06 -16.36 31.66
C LEU A 390 6.84 -16.57 30.35
N VAL A 391 8.17 -16.49 30.37
CA VAL A 391 8.98 -16.74 29.15
C VAL A 391 8.78 -18.16 28.61
N HIS A 392 8.74 -19.17 29.47
CA HIS A 392 8.49 -20.54 29.06
C HIS A 392 7.08 -20.72 28.49
N GLN A 393 6.08 -20.17 29.16
CA GLN A 393 4.70 -20.21 28.71
C GLN A 393 4.55 -19.54 27.34
N LEU A 394 5.19 -18.38 27.11
CA LEU A 394 5.19 -17.71 25.81
C LEU A 394 5.86 -18.56 24.72
N ALA A 395 6.97 -19.24 25.03
CA ALA A 395 7.63 -20.15 24.10
C ALA A 395 6.71 -21.30 23.66
N GLU A 396 6.02 -21.91 24.62
CA GLU A 396 5.05 -22.99 24.38
C GLU A 396 3.85 -22.53 23.56
N MET A 397 3.30 -21.34 23.85
CA MET A 397 2.17 -20.77 23.11
C MET A 397 2.48 -20.59 21.61
N ILE A 398 3.70 -20.20 21.28
CA ILE A 398 4.08 -19.90 19.89
C ILE A 398 4.48 -21.17 19.12
N ALA A 399 4.94 -22.20 19.84
CA ALA A 399 5.39 -23.46 19.26
C ALA A 399 6.46 -23.27 18.14
N ALA A 400 7.35 -22.29 18.32
CA ALA A 400 8.50 -22.07 17.44
C ALA A 400 9.80 -22.61 18.06
N ASP A 401 10.77 -22.92 17.22
CA ASP A 401 12.08 -23.43 17.64
C ASP A 401 12.97 -22.29 18.15
N PHE A 402 12.83 -21.96 19.43
CA PHE A 402 13.70 -21.01 20.12
C PHE A 402 15.00 -21.68 20.59
N SER A 403 16.15 -21.01 20.43
CA SER A 403 17.37 -21.53 21.01
C SER A 403 17.37 -21.42 22.54
N ALA A 404 18.07 -22.33 23.22
CA ALA A 404 18.22 -22.26 24.68
C ALA A 404 18.86 -20.93 25.14
N SER A 405 19.73 -20.34 24.31
CA SER A 405 20.33 -19.02 24.55
C SER A 405 19.30 -17.90 24.47
N ASP A 406 18.40 -17.94 23.48
CA ASP A 406 17.35 -16.93 23.32
C ASP A 406 16.37 -16.97 24.51
N ILE A 407 15.99 -18.16 24.96
CA ILE A 407 15.14 -18.32 26.16
C ILE A 407 15.85 -17.78 27.41
N ALA A 408 17.13 -18.13 27.62
CA ALA A 408 17.88 -17.69 28.79
C ALA A 408 18.05 -16.17 28.84
N THR A 409 18.34 -15.53 27.69
CA THR A 409 18.47 -14.06 27.62
C THR A 409 17.13 -13.35 27.76
N ALA A 410 16.04 -13.94 27.24
CA ALA A 410 14.69 -13.41 27.41
C ALA A 410 14.22 -13.46 28.87
N LYS A 411 14.56 -14.51 29.63
CA LYS A 411 14.28 -14.62 31.07
C LYS A 411 14.89 -13.49 31.89
N GLN A 412 16.20 -13.28 31.75
CA GLN A 412 16.90 -12.20 32.46
C GLN A 412 16.28 -10.84 32.12
N PHE A 413 15.92 -10.64 30.86
CA PHE A 413 15.27 -9.43 30.40
C PHE A 413 13.84 -9.26 30.96
N ALA A 414 13.05 -10.34 31.02
CA ALA A 414 11.70 -10.33 31.59
C ALA A 414 11.72 -9.96 33.09
N ILE A 415 12.66 -10.53 33.85
CA ILE A 415 12.85 -10.21 35.27
C ILE A 415 13.07 -8.71 35.48
N GLU A 416 13.96 -8.13 34.67
CA GLU A 416 14.29 -6.71 34.76
C GLU A 416 13.08 -5.82 34.43
N LEU A 417 12.39 -6.09 33.33
CA LEU A 417 11.23 -5.29 32.92
C LEU A 417 10.05 -5.38 33.90
N CYS A 418 9.74 -6.57 34.42
CA CYS A 418 8.64 -6.73 35.39
C CYS A 418 8.94 -5.99 36.70
N ARG A 419 10.18 -6.05 37.22
CA ARG A 419 10.59 -5.34 38.43
C ARG A 419 10.45 -3.82 38.29
N GLN A 420 10.81 -3.27 37.13
CA GLN A 420 10.68 -1.83 36.87
C GLN A 420 9.21 -1.39 36.93
N VAL A 421 8.29 -2.18 36.37
CA VAL A 421 6.85 -1.84 36.38
C VAL A 421 6.24 -1.97 37.77
N GLU A 422 6.65 -2.98 38.56
CA GLU A 422 6.23 -3.11 39.96
C GLU A 422 6.72 -1.94 40.83
N ALA A 423 7.95 -1.49 40.62
CA ALA A 423 8.53 -0.36 41.36
C ALA A 423 7.85 0.98 41.01
N GLY A 424 7.53 1.22 39.73
CA GLY A 424 6.88 2.45 39.27
C GLY A 424 5.37 2.54 39.54
N GLY A 425 4.74 1.47 40.04
CA GLY A 425 3.32 1.46 40.42
C GLY A 425 3.03 1.85 41.88
N GLN A 426 4.08 2.15 42.66
CA GLN A 426 3.98 2.55 44.08
C GLN A 426 4.10 4.07 44.30
N GLU A 427 4.30 4.86 43.24
CA GLU A 427 4.20 6.33 43.21
C GLU A 427 2.81 6.77 42.72
#